data_AF-A0A2V9P838-F1
#
_entry.id   AF-A0A2V9P838-F1
#
_cell.length_a   1.000
_cell.length_b   1.000
_cell.length_c   1.000
_cell.angle_alpha   90.00
_cell.angle_beta   90.00
_cell.angle_gamma   90.00
#
_symmetry.space_group_name_H-M   'P 1'
#
loop_
_entity.id
_entity.type
_entity.pdbx_description
1 polymer ?
#
loop_
_entity_poly.entity_id
_entity_poly.type
_entity_poly.pdbx_seq_one_letter_code
_entity_poly.pdbx_strand_id
1 'polypeptide(L)' 'MKNTKFVVKVNRGGSRAVEYVLRIDSNPVQTTVKRGLALAMGKLTAQDVLRSLSTSRCTPELVPMEVNR' A
#
# COMPACT_ATOMS: atom_id res chain seq x y z
N MET A 1 9.16 7.62 -20.76
CA MET A 1 8.01 7.05 -20.02
C MET A 1 8.34 7.05 -18.55
N LYS A 2 7.69 7.89 -17.73
CA LYS A 2 7.83 7.80 -16.27
C LYS A 2 7.09 6.55 -15.81
N ASN A 3 7.80 5.55 -15.28
CA ASN A 3 7.18 4.36 -14.71
C ASN A 3 6.58 4.74 -13.35
N THR A 4 5.41 5.37 -13.36
CA THR A 4 4.66 5.65 -12.15
C THR A 4 4.19 4.33 -11.56
N LYS A 5 4.76 3.97 -10.41
CA LYS A 5 4.25 2.85 -9.60
C LYS A 5 3.35 3.40 -8.50
N PHE A 6 2.64 2.50 -7.85
CA PHE A 6 1.73 2.84 -6.77
C PHE A 6 2.09 2.02 -5.54
N VAL A 7 2.07 2.66 -4.38
CA VAL A 7 2.11 1.97 -3.09
C VAL A 7 0.74 2.12 -2.43
N VAL A 8 0.34 1.10 -1.68
CA VAL A 8 -0.90 1.17 -0.89
C VAL A 8 -0.53 1.56 0.52
N LYS A 9 -0.99 2.74 0.93
CA LYS A 9 -0.92 3.25 2.29
C LYS A 9 -2.13 2.73 3.05
N VAL A 10 -1.97 2.32 4.30
CA VAL A 10 -3.03 1.81 5.16
C VAL A 10 -3.06 2.66 6.41
N ASN A 11 -4.15 3.41 6.60
CA ASN A 11 -4.40 4.12 7.85
C ASN A 11 -5.29 3.24 8.73
N ARG A 12 -4.79 2.75 9.85
CA ARG A 12 -5.53 1.79 10.71
C ARG A 12 -6.47 2.42 11.76
N GLY A 13 -6.77 3.72 11.63
CA GLY A 13 -7.57 4.46 12.59
C GLY A 13 -6.91 4.61 13.98
N GLY A 14 -7.13 5.74 14.64
CA GLY A 14 -6.57 6.02 15.98
C GLY A 14 -5.08 6.37 16.01
N SER A 15 -4.41 6.19 17.15
CA SER A 15 -2.99 6.54 17.38
C SER A 15 -1.99 5.66 16.63
N ARG A 16 -2.45 4.71 15.80
CA ARG A 16 -1.56 3.80 15.07
C ARG A 16 -0.94 4.51 13.88
N ALA A 17 0.37 4.33 13.74
CA ALA A 17 1.15 4.91 12.65
C ALA A 17 0.62 4.46 11.28
N VAL A 18 0.79 5.34 10.29
CA VAL A 18 0.57 5.02 8.88
C VAL A 18 1.46 3.84 8.49
N GLU A 19 0.87 2.86 7.83
CA GLU A 19 1.59 1.71 7.29
C GLU A 19 1.47 1.66 5.76
N TYR A 20 2.32 0.87 5.13
CA TYR A 20 2.37 0.64 3.70
C TYR A 20 2.41 -0.85 3.43
N VAL A 21 1.79 -1.31 2.34
CA VAL A 21 1.85 -2.72 1.97
C VAL A 21 3.28 -3.12 1.63
N LEU A 22 3.78 -4.16 2.28
CA LEU A 22 5.10 -4.76 2.06
C LEU A 22 4.99 -6.01 1.19
N ARG A 23 3.99 -6.87 1.45
CA ARG A 23 3.81 -8.15 0.77
C ARG A 23 2.34 -8.54 0.69
N ILE A 24 1.93 -8.99 -0.50
CA ILE A 24 0.54 -9.39 -0.83
C ILE A 24 0.34 -10.91 -0.87
N ASP A 25 1.43 -11.67 -0.83
CA ASP A 25 1.46 -13.14 -0.87
C ASP A 25 1.27 -13.78 0.51
N SER A 26 0.98 -12.98 1.53
CA SER A 26 0.75 -13.41 2.90
C SER A 26 -0.70 -13.14 3.30
N ASN A 27 -1.31 -14.07 4.03
CA ASN A 27 -2.60 -13.89 4.68
C ASN A 27 -2.39 -13.86 6.21
N PRO A 28 -2.56 -12.71 6.89
CA PRO A 28 -2.95 -11.40 6.37
C PRO A 28 -1.82 -10.67 5.61
N VAL A 29 -2.19 -9.74 4.72
CA VAL A 29 -1.26 -8.88 3.96
C VAL A 29 -0.27 -8.21 4.92
N GLN A 30 1.03 -8.35 4.65
CA GLN A 30 2.05 -7.74 5.50
C GLN A 30 2.21 -6.26 5.15
N THR A 31 2.33 -5.46 6.20
CA THR A 31 2.48 -4.01 6.12
C THR A 31 3.72 -3.55 6.87
N THR A 32 4.23 -2.36 6.53
CA THR A 32 5.43 -1.75 7.10
C THR A 32 5.22 -0.26 7.30
N VAL A 33 5.77 0.30 8.37
CA VAL A 33 5.80 1.77 8.57
C VAL A 33 6.85 2.46 7.69
N LYS A 34 7.82 1.69 7.14
CA LYS A 34 8.90 2.23 6.31
C LYS A 34 8.45 2.32 4.86
N ARG A 35 8.14 3.54 4.39
CA ARG A 35 7.75 3.80 2.99
C ARG A 35 8.77 3.26 1.97
N GLY A 36 10.07 3.30 2.27
CA GLY A 36 11.12 2.82 1.36
C GLY A 36 11.16 1.29 1.16
N LEU A 37 10.52 0.52 2.05
CA LEU A 37 10.37 -0.94 1.89
C LEU A 37 9.01 -1.30 1.28
N ALA A 38 8.14 -0.33 1.03
CA ALA A 38 6.81 -0.60 0.51
C ALA A 38 6.87 -1.24 -0.88
N LEU A 39 5.95 -2.16 -1.12
CA LEU A 39 5.79 -2.82 -2.39
C LEU A 39 5.26 -1.83 -3.43
N ALA A 40 6.08 -1.50 -4.41
CA ALA A 40 5.69 -0.69 -5.55
C ALA A 40 5.00 -1.56 -6.61
N MET A 41 3.70 -1.34 -6.76
CA MET A 41 2.80 -2.14 -7.60
C MET A 41 2.37 -1.38 -8.85
N GLY A 42 1.85 -2.13 -9.84
CA GLY A 42 1.07 -1.56 -10.92
C GLY A 42 -0.29 -1.05 -10.43
N LYS A 43 -0.92 -0.15 -11.19
CA LYS A 43 -2.20 0.48 -10.82
C LYS A 43 -3.30 -0.53 -10.49
N LEU A 44 -3.45 -1.57 -11.33
CA LEU A 44 -4.49 -2.60 -11.17
C LEU A 44 -4.29 -3.41 -9.88
N THR A 45 -3.09 -3.96 -9.68
CA THR A 45 -2.74 -4.71 -8.47
C THR A 45 -2.92 -3.87 -7.20
N ALA A 46 -2.49 -2.59 -7.24
CA ALA A 46 -2.64 -1.70 -6.10
C ALA A 46 -4.11 -1.39 -5.77
N GLN A 47 -4.99 -1.31 -6.78
CA GLN A 47 -6.44 -1.19 -6.57
C GLN A 47 -7.07 -2.45 -5.98
N ASP A 48 -6.63 -3.64 -6.43
CA ASP A 48 -7.12 -4.90 -5.87
C ASP A 48 -6.73 -5.06 -4.39
N VAL A 49 -5.50 -4.69 -4.05
CA VAL A 49 -5.02 -4.68 -2.66
C VAL A 49 -5.76 -3.64 -1.82
N LEU A 50 -6.07 -2.47 -2.39
CA LEU A 50 -6.88 -1.46 -1.70
C LEU A 50 -8.28 -2.00 -1.37
N ARG A 51 -8.92 -2.71 -2.31
CA ARG A 51 -10.23 -3.36 -2.09
C ARG A 51 -10.16 -4.47 -1.05
N SER A 52 -9.11 -5.29 -1.04
CA SER A 52 -8.96 -6.38 -0.06
C SER A 52 -8.68 -5.88 1.35
N LEU A 53 -8.04 -4.71 1.49
CA LEU A 53 -7.73 -4.08 2.77
C LEU A 53 -8.83 -3.17 3.32
N SER A 54 -9.82 -2.84 2.50
CA SER A 54 -10.96 -1.99 2.85
C SER A 54 -11.85 -2.72 3.87
N THR A 55 -11.49 -2.59 5.14
CA THR A 55 -12.21 -3.13 6.29
C THR A 55 -12.67 -1.96 7.16
N SER A 56 -13.67 -2.17 8.03
CA SER A 56 -14.24 -1.08 8.85
C SER A 56 -13.21 -0.34 9.73
N ARG A 57 -12.04 -0.95 9.97
CA ARG A 57 -10.97 -0.40 10.82
C ARG A 57 -9.79 0.18 10.05
N CYS A 58 -9.75 0.05 8.73
CA CYS A 58 -8.62 0.53 7.91
C CYS A 58 -9.13 1.36 6.74
N THR A 59 -8.55 2.55 6.54
CA THR A 59 -8.75 3.36 5.33
C THR A 59 -7.49 3.27 4.45
N PRO A 60 -7.47 2.33 3.48
CA PRO A 60 -6.36 2.23 2.54
C PRO A 60 -6.44 3.33 1.46
N GLU A 61 -5.28 3.85 1.08
CA GLU A 61 -5.10 4.94 0.11
C GLU A 61 -4.05 4.54 -0.93
N LEU A 62 -4.31 4.89 -2.19
CA LEU A 62 -3.36 4.74 -3.29
C LEU A 62 -2.43 5.94 -3.36
N VAL A 63 -1.12 5.70 -3.22
CA VAL A 63 -0.12 6.77 -3.31
C VAL A 63 0.75 6.54 -4.55
N PRO A 64 0.76 7.47 -5.52
CA PRO A 64 1.66 7.41 -6.65
C PRO A 64 3.11 7.59 -6.18
N MET A 65 4.02 6.83 -6.77
CA MET A 65 5.45 6.90 -6.53
C MET A 65 6.17 6.96 -7.88
N GLU A 66 6.97 8.01 -8.07
CA GLU A 66 7.91 8.07 -9.18
C GLU A 66 9.07 7.11 -8.87
N VAL A 67 9.34 6.19 -9.80
CA VAL A 67 10.50 5.31 -9.72
C VAL A 67 11.49 5.81 -10.76
N ASN A 68 12.56 6.48 -10.31
CA ASN A 68 13.71 6.72 -11.16
C ASN A 68 14.40 5.36 -11.40
N ARG A 69 14.59 5.04 -12.66
CA ARG A 69 15.17 3.77 -13.12
C ARG A 69 16.66 3.88 -13.29
#